data_AF-A0A2V1D272-F1
#
_entry.id   AF-A0A2V1D272-F1
#
_cell.length_a   1.000
_cell.length_b   1.000
_cell.length_c   1.000
_cell.angle_alpha   90.00
_cell.angle_beta   90.00
_cell.angle_gamma   90.00
#
_symmetry.space_group_name_H-M   'P 1'
#
loop_
_entity.id
_entity.type
_entity.pdbx_description
1 polymer ?
#
loop_
_entity_poly.entity_id
_entity_poly.type
_entity_poly.pdbx_seq_one_letter_code
_entity_poly.pdbx_strand_id
1 'polypeptide(L)'
;IGPLEALNNSPLPLIYVLYGATGSKATTNVLVALIAVVIFCALFNIFASVSRLIWCFAKDKGLPFSEVFAYVHPTLKLPLNALILVGSIVTALSLIYIASATAFNALISLQALALHVSYIFPILFMLIRKIRGPAPRYGPFKLGIFGIPLNVLSLCYLLYVVTWMPFPTLLPVTKDNMNYAGPIFAAVIIGAIADWFVNGHKRFAIPITRYG
;
A
#
# COMPACT_ATOMS: atom_id res chain seq x y z
N ILE A 1 18.02 9.23 26.20
CA ILE A 1 17.10 9.65 25.10
C ILE A 1 17.27 11.16 25.00
N GLY A 2 17.89 11.66 23.93
CA GLY A 2 18.15 13.11 23.77
C GLY A 2 16.85 13.94 23.72
N PRO A 3 16.92 15.28 23.68
CA PRO A 3 15.73 16.12 23.63
C PRO A 3 14.87 15.74 22.41
N LEU A 4 13.59 15.45 22.66
CA LEU A 4 12.62 15.00 21.63
C LEU A 4 12.49 16.01 20.48
N GLU A 5 12.72 17.29 20.77
CA GLU A 5 12.72 18.37 19.78
C GLU A 5 13.88 18.24 18.78
N ALA A 6 15.07 17.81 19.23
CA ALA A 6 16.21 17.59 18.35
C ALA A 6 16.01 16.35 17.46
N LEU A 7 15.24 15.36 17.93
CA LEU A 7 14.85 14.22 17.12
C LEU A 7 13.85 14.62 16.04
N ASN A 8 12.82 15.39 16.40
CA ASN A 8 11.74 15.79 15.50
C ASN A 8 12.22 16.73 14.38
N ASN A 9 13.26 17.53 14.67
CA ASN A 9 13.88 18.45 13.71
C ASN A 9 15.07 17.82 12.95
N SER A 10 15.45 16.57 13.25
CA SER A 10 16.56 15.92 12.57
C SER A 10 16.15 15.51 11.15
N PRO A 11 16.96 15.78 10.11
CA PRO A 11 16.70 15.30 8.75
C PRO A 11 16.64 13.76 8.67
N LEU A 12 17.38 13.08 9.56
CA LEU A 12 17.48 11.62 9.61
C LEU A 12 17.38 11.16 11.08
N PRO A 13 16.15 11.08 11.62
CA PRO A 13 15.90 10.70 13.02
C PRO A 13 16.53 9.35 13.39
N LEU A 14 16.55 8.40 12.46
CA LEU A 14 17.15 7.08 12.65
C LEU A 14 18.64 7.17 13.01
N ILE A 15 19.42 7.96 12.26
CA ILE A 15 20.87 8.09 12.49
C ILE A 15 21.12 8.80 13.82
N TYR A 16 20.32 9.82 14.12
CA TYR A 16 20.40 10.56 15.38
C TYR A 16 20.19 9.65 16.59
N VAL A 17 19.15 8.80 16.56
CA VAL A 17 18.88 7.83 17.63
C VAL A 17 20.00 6.79 17.76
N LEU A 18 20.44 6.22 16.63
CA LEU A 18 21.49 5.20 16.64
C LEU A 18 22.82 5.77 17.15
N TYR A 19 23.20 6.96 16.72
CA TYR A 19 24.38 7.65 17.24
C TYR A 19 24.25 8.00 18.71
N GLY A 20 23.08 8.48 19.14
CA GLY A 20 22.81 8.76 20.55
C GLY A 20 22.85 7.51 21.45
N ALA A 21 22.59 6.32 20.90
CA ALA A 21 22.66 5.06 21.63
C ALA A 21 24.06 4.43 21.62
N THR A 22 24.81 4.54 20.53
CA THR A 22 26.12 3.88 20.38
C THR A 22 27.30 4.74 20.84
N GLY A 23 27.20 6.06 20.74
CA GLY A 23 28.31 6.99 20.99
C GLY A 23 29.48 6.90 20.01
N SER A 24 29.40 6.05 18.97
CA SER A 24 30.47 5.78 18.02
C SER A 24 29.99 5.87 16.58
N LYS A 25 30.64 6.72 15.78
CA LYS A 25 30.33 6.90 14.35
C LYS A 25 30.50 5.60 13.56
N ALA A 26 31.53 4.81 13.88
CA ALA A 26 31.80 3.55 13.20
C ALA A 26 30.67 2.53 13.44
N THR A 27 30.28 2.34 14.70
CA THR A 27 29.18 1.44 15.07
C THR A 27 27.86 1.89 14.47
N THR A 28 27.54 3.19 14.50
CA THR A 28 26.33 3.72 13.87
C THR A 28 26.29 3.47 12.37
N ASN A 29 27.40 3.68 11.66
CA ASN A 29 27.46 3.44 10.21
C ASN A 29 27.21 1.96 9.87
N VAL A 30 27.78 1.03 10.64
CA VAL A 30 27.54 -0.41 10.45
C VAL A 30 26.07 -0.76 10.67
N LEU A 31 25.45 -0.23 11.73
CA LEU A 31 24.02 -0.46 12.00
C LEU A 31 23.11 0.13 10.92
N VAL A 32 23.40 1.33 10.46
CA VAL A 32 22.65 1.97 9.36
C VAL A 32 22.80 1.18 8.06
N ALA A 33 24.01 0.69 7.75
CA ALA A 33 24.25 -0.15 6.58
C ALA A 33 23.47 -1.47 6.65
N LEU A 34 23.42 -2.11 7.82
CA LEU A 34 22.63 -3.33 8.02
C LEU A 34 21.13 -3.07 7.77
N ILE A 35 20.59 -1.97 8.31
CA ILE A 35 19.19 -1.57 8.07
C ILE A 35 18.95 -1.31 6.59
N ALA A 36 19.89 -0.66 5.89
CA ALA A 36 19.79 -0.40 4.45
C ALA A 36 19.69 -1.71 3.65
N VAL A 37 20.46 -2.75 4.00
CA VAL A 37 20.38 -4.08 3.37
C VAL A 37 19.00 -4.72 3.60
N VAL A 38 18.48 -4.64 4.83
CA VAL A 38 17.13 -5.17 5.14
C VAL A 38 16.05 -4.46 4.33
N ILE A 39 16.11 -3.12 4.24
CA ILE A 39 15.18 -2.33 3.43
C ILE A 39 15.29 -2.72 1.96
N PHE A 40 16.50 -2.86 1.41
CA PHE A 40 16.70 -3.28 0.04
C PHE A 40 16.04 -4.63 -0.27
N CYS A 41 16.26 -5.64 0.58
CA CYS A 41 15.63 -6.95 0.45
C CYS A 41 14.09 -6.88 0.54
N ALA A 42 13.56 -6.06 1.45
CA ALA A 42 12.12 -5.86 1.59
C ALA A 42 11.51 -5.19 0.35
N LEU A 43 12.17 -4.17 -0.20
CA LEU A 43 11.72 -3.48 -1.42
C LEU A 43 11.69 -4.42 -2.62
N PHE A 44 12.70 -5.27 -2.78
CA PHE A 44 12.72 -6.28 -3.84
C PHE A 44 11.51 -7.23 -3.74
N ASN A 45 11.18 -7.68 -2.53
CA ASN A 45 10.02 -8.54 -2.29
C ASN A 45 8.70 -7.84 -2.65
N ILE A 46 8.53 -6.58 -2.22
CA ILE A 46 7.35 -5.77 -2.53
C ILE A 46 7.20 -5.62 -4.05
N PHE A 47 8.28 -5.31 -4.74
CA PHE A 47 8.29 -5.11 -6.19
C PHE A 47 7.87 -6.38 -6.95
N ALA A 48 8.38 -7.53 -6.53
CA ALA A 48 7.96 -8.82 -7.06
C ALA A 48 6.47 -9.12 -6.74
N SER A 49 6.00 -8.78 -5.54
CA SER A 49 4.62 -9.00 -5.11
C SER A 49 3.63 -8.17 -5.93
N VAL A 50 3.88 -6.86 -6.09
CA VAL A 50 3.02 -5.95 -6.86
C VAL A 50 2.96 -6.36 -8.33
N SER A 51 4.10 -6.76 -8.91
CA SER A 51 4.14 -7.24 -10.30
C SER A 51 3.27 -8.49 -10.50
N ARG A 52 3.24 -9.40 -9.53
CA ARG A 52 2.36 -10.57 -9.55
C ARG A 52 0.88 -10.19 -9.40
N LEU A 53 0.56 -9.19 -8.58
CA LEU A 53 -0.82 -8.70 -8.46
C LEU A 53 -1.33 -8.13 -9.78
N ILE A 54 -0.52 -7.30 -10.45
CA ILE A 54 -0.86 -6.75 -11.77
C ILE A 54 -1.05 -7.87 -12.80
N TRP A 55 -0.14 -8.86 -12.81
CA TRP A 55 -0.26 -10.01 -13.69
C TRP A 55 -1.54 -10.83 -13.44
N CYS A 56 -1.87 -11.12 -12.18
CA CYS A 56 -3.12 -11.80 -11.83
C CYS A 56 -4.34 -11.01 -12.31
N PHE A 57 -4.35 -9.70 -12.07
CA PHE A 57 -5.44 -8.83 -12.49
C PHE A 57 -5.55 -8.72 -14.03
N ALA A 58 -4.41 -8.74 -14.73
CA ALA A 58 -4.36 -8.78 -16.19
C ALA A 58 -4.92 -10.10 -16.75
N LYS A 59 -4.64 -11.24 -16.11
CA LYS A 59 -5.21 -12.54 -16.53
C LYS A 59 -6.74 -12.55 -16.47
N ASP A 60 -7.31 -11.84 -15.51
CA ASP A 60 -8.76 -11.70 -15.37
C ASP A 60 -9.34 -10.59 -16.28
N LYS A 61 -8.54 -10.14 -17.27
CA LYS A 61 -8.86 -9.05 -18.21
C LYS A 61 -9.25 -7.73 -17.52
N GLY A 62 -8.74 -7.50 -16.31
CA GLY A 62 -9.02 -6.31 -15.51
C GLY A 62 -8.32 -5.03 -15.98
N LEU A 63 -7.31 -5.13 -16.85
CA LEU A 63 -6.55 -3.99 -17.36
C LEU A 63 -6.74 -3.75 -18.86
N PRO A 64 -6.62 -2.50 -19.35
CA PRO A 64 -6.38 -2.26 -20.77
C PRO A 64 -5.06 -2.94 -21.18
N PHE A 65 -5.01 -3.52 -22.39
CA PHE A 65 -3.86 -4.30 -22.87
C PHE A 65 -3.50 -5.49 -21.96
N SER A 66 -4.51 -6.12 -21.36
CA SER A 66 -4.37 -7.27 -20.46
C SER A 66 -3.48 -8.38 -21.01
N GLU A 67 -3.50 -8.67 -22.31
CA GLU A 67 -2.66 -9.68 -22.95
C GLU A 67 -1.16 -9.41 -22.80
N VAL A 68 -0.75 -8.13 -22.84
CA VAL A 68 0.65 -7.71 -22.69
C VAL A 68 1.12 -7.94 -21.26
N PHE A 69 0.30 -7.56 -20.27
CA PHE A 69 0.66 -7.65 -18.86
C PHE A 69 0.44 -9.06 -18.26
N ALA A 70 -0.39 -9.89 -18.90
CA ALA A 70 -0.59 -11.29 -18.54
C ALA A 70 0.54 -12.20 -19.08
N TYR A 71 1.38 -11.72 -19.99
CA TYR A 71 2.49 -12.48 -20.54
C TYR A 71 3.56 -12.80 -19.48
N VAL A 72 3.97 -14.07 -19.41
CA VAL A 72 5.05 -14.56 -18.53
C VAL A 72 6.23 -14.98 -19.38
N HIS A 73 7.42 -14.49 -19.03
CA HIS A 73 8.63 -14.82 -19.77
C HIS A 73 8.98 -16.31 -19.63
N PRO A 74 9.26 -17.05 -20.72
CA PRO A 74 9.40 -18.51 -20.71
C PRO A 74 10.59 -19.02 -19.88
N THR A 75 11.74 -18.31 -19.91
CA THR A 75 12.95 -18.71 -19.16
C THR A 75 12.94 -18.20 -17.73
N LEU A 76 12.69 -16.90 -17.53
CA LEU A 76 12.69 -16.24 -16.22
C LEU A 76 11.47 -16.60 -15.37
N LYS A 77 10.38 -17.11 -15.96
CA LYS A 77 9.11 -17.44 -15.29
C LYS A 77 8.52 -16.27 -14.49
N LEU A 78 8.74 -15.05 -14.97
CA LEU A 78 8.34 -13.79 -14.34
C LEU A 78 7.52 -12.93 -15.32
N PRO A 79 6.50 -12.20 -14.84
CA PRO A 79 5.74 -11.27 -15.67
C PRO A 79 6.54 -9.96 -15.88
N LEU A 80 7.50 -10.01 -16.80
CA LEU A 80 8.48 -8.93 -17.02
C LEU A 80 7.81 -7.60 -17.47
N ASN A 81 6.74 -7.69 -18.26
CA ASN A 81 5.99 -6.50 -18.69
C ASN A 81 5.29 -5.80 -17.52
N ALA A 82 4.70 -6.59 -16.60
CA ALA A 82 4.11 -6.04 -15.38
C ALA A 82 5.18 -5.42 -14.47
N LEU A 83 6.36 -6.06 -14.36
CA LEU A 83 7.50 -5.56 -13.60
C LEU A 83 7.99 -4.20 -14.12
N ILE A 84 8.15 -4.05 -15.44
CA ILE A 84 8.55 -2.79 -16.08
C ILE A 84 7.49 -1.71 -15.84
N LEU A 85 6.20 -2.05 -15.93
CA LEU A 85 5.11 -1.12 -15.66
C LEU A 85 5.17 -0.58 -14.22
N VAL A 86 5.38 -1.45 -13.23
CA VAL A 86 5.53 -1.02 -11.83
C VAL A 86 6.73 -0.09 -11.70
N GLY A 87 7.87 -0.46 -12.28
CA GLY A 87 9.09 0.35 -12.18
C GLY A 87 9.00 1.70 -12.85
N SER A 88 8.36 1.78 -14.03
CA SER A 88 8.16 3.05 -14.71
C SER A 88 7.24 3.97 -13.92
N ILE A 89 6.12 3.45 -13.38
CA ILE A 89 5.20 4.22 -12.56
C ILE A 89 5.89 4.71 -11.27
N VAL A 90 6.58 3.83 -10.54
CA VAL A 90 7.27 4.21 -9.30
C VAL A 90 8.37 5.24 -9.56
N THR A 91 9.12 5.09 -10.65
CA THR A 91 10.14 6.07 -11.05
C THR A 91 9.50 7.42 -11.36
N ALA A 92 8.43 7.44 -12.15
CA ALA A 92 7.70 8.66 -12.50
C ALA A 92 7.13 9.36 -11.25
N LEU A 93 6.54 8.61 -10.32
CA LEU A 93 6.04 9.16 -9.05
C LEU A 93 7.17 9.69 -8.16
N SER A 94 8.34 9.06 -8.18
CA SER A 94 9.51 9.51 -7.42
C SER A 94 10.07 10.84 -7.94
N LEU A 95 10.00 11.08 -9.26
CA LEU A 95 10.44 12.34 -9.86
C LEU A 95 9.60 13.55 -9.41
N ILE A 96 8.37 13.34 -8.92
CA ILE A 96 7.51 14.41 -8.38
C ILE A 96 8.19 15.11 -7.19
N TYR A 97 9.02 14.40 -6.43
CA TYR A 97 9.76 14.98 -5.31
C TYR A 97 10.67 16.14 -5.75
N ILE A 98 11.25 16.07 -6.96
CA ILE A 98 12.10 17.14 -7.51
C ILE A 98 11.28 18.42 -7.73
N ALA A 99 10.01 18.28 -8.13
CA ALA A 99 9.14 19.41 -8.37
C ALA A 99 8.52 19.97 -7.08
N SER A 100 8.07 19.10 -6.17
CA SER A 100 7.45 19.51 -4.91
C SER A 100 7.50 18.41 -3.85
N ALA A 101 8.17 18.72 -2.73
CA ALA A 101 8.15 17.87 -1.54
C ALA A 101 6.72 17.72 -0.97
N THR A 102 5.91 18.78 -1.02
CA THR A 102 4.50 18.75 -0.56
C THR A 102 3.67 17.77 -1.38
N ALA A 103 3.80 17.79 -2.72
CA ALA A 103 3.09 16.86 -3.59
C ALA A 103 3.53 15.41 -3.34
N PHE A 104 4.83 15.18 -3.15
CA PHE A 104 5.35 13.85 -2.82
C PHE A 104 4.84 13.35 -1.46
N ASN A 105 4.85 14.19 -0.42
CA ASN A 105 4.33 13.84 0.91
C ASN A 105 2.83 13.54 0.87
N ALA A 106 2.06 14.24 0.03
CA ALA A 106 0.66 13.91 -0.22
C ALA A 106 0.49 12.53 -0.86
N LEU A 107 1.37 12.12 -1.78
CA LEU A 107 1.36 10.77 -2.37
C LEU A 107 1.70 9.67 -1.36
N ILE A 108 2.67 9.90 -0.48
CA ILE A 108 3.00 8.96 0.61
C ILE A 108 1.80 8.80 1.56
N SER A 109 1.15 9.91 1.89
CA SER A 109 -0.07 9.92 2.73
C SER A 109 -1.22 9.20 2.03
N LEU A 110 -1.39 9.40 0.72
CA LEU A 110 -2.38 8.72 -0.12
C LEU A 110 -2.16 7.21 -0.14
N GLN A 111 -0.92 6.75 -0.31
CA GLN A 111 -0.58 5.33 -0.30
C GLN A 111 -1.00 4.66 1.01
N ALA A 112 -0.69 5.30 2.15
CA ALA A 112 -1.07 4.75 3.43
C ALA A 112 -2.60 4.79 3.63
N LEU A 113 -3.30 5.85 3.21
CA LEU A 113 -4.77 5.90 3.23
C LEU A 113 -5.39 4.76 2.39
N ALA A 114 -4.90 4.57 1.16
CA ALA A 114 -5.36 3.53 0.25
C ALA A 114 -5.14 2.12 0.81
N LEU A 115 -4.02 1.90 1.52
CA LEU A 115 -3.73 0.62 2.19
C LEU A 115 -4.77 0.32 3.29
N HIS A 116 -5.10 1.31 4.13
CA HIS A 116 -6.11 1.14 5.18
C HIS A 116 -7.49 0.84 4.58
N VAL A 117 -7.88 1.57 3.52
CA VAL A 117 -9.13 1.30 2.79
C VAL A 117 -9.13 -0.09 2.17
N SER A 118 -8.01 -0.54 1.60
CA SER A 118 -7.86 -1.89 1.04
C SER A 118 -8.13 -2.98 2.08
N TYR A 119 -7.73 -2.78 3.34
CA TYR A 119 -8.01 -3.72 4.43
C TYR A 119 -9.48 -3.75 4.89
N ILE A 120 -10.25 -2.68 4.68
CA ILE A 120 -11.67 -2.65 5.04
C ILE A 120 -12.44 -3.72 4.27
N PHE A 121 -12.23 -3.85 2.95
CA PHE A 121 -12.99 -4.76 2.10
C PHE A 121 -12.90 -6.26 2.51
N PRO A 122 -11.72 -6.88 2.64
CA PRO A 122 -11.63 -8.29 3.03
C PRO A 122 -12.17 -8.53 4.44
N ILE A 123 -11.94 -7.62 5.39
CA ILE A 123 -12.46 -7.76 6.76
C ILE A 123 -14.00 -7.67 6.74
N LEU A 124 -14.55 -6.71 6.00
CA LEU A 124 -16.00 -6.54 5.83
C LEU A 124 -16.63 -7.76 5.17
N PHE A 125 -16.08 -8.26 4.06
CA PHE A 125 -16.62 -9.45 3.39
C PHE A 125 -16.48 -10.70 4.24
N MET A 126 -15.39 -10.86 4.99
CA MET A 126 -15.22 -11.96 5.93
C MET A 126 -16.27 -11.87 7.05
N LEU A 127 -16.55 -10.68 7.58
CA LEU A 127 -17.56 -10.44 8.60
C LEU A 127 -18.97 -10.74 8.07
N ILE A 128 -19.33 -10.22 6.91
CA ILE A 128 -20.62 -10.48 6.25
C ILE A 128 -20.80 -11.98 6.03
N ARG A 129 -19.77 -12.68 5.55
CA ARG A 129 -19.83 -14.13 5.32
C ARG A 129 -20.03 -14.93 6.61
N LYS A 130 -19.39 -14.52 7.72
CA LYS A 130 -19.57 -15.14 9.04
C LYS A 130 -20.96 -14.91 9.64
N ILE A 131 -21.59 -13.77 9.34
CA ILE A 131 -22.92 -13.42 9.87
C ILE A 131 -24.05 -14.03 9.02
N ARG A 132 -23.95 -13.96 7.69
CA ARG A 132 -25.03 -14.32 6.75
C ARG A 132 -25.00 -15.77 6.26
N GLY A 133 -23.97 -16.55 6.56
CA GLY A 133 -23.84 -17.89 6.02
C GLY A 133 -22.80 -18.75 6.73
N PRO A 134 -22.51 -19.96 6.19
CA PRO A 134 -21.48 -20.81 6.77
C PRO A 134 -20.14 -20.09 6.69
N ALA A 135 -19.40 -20.17 7.80
CA ALA A 135 -18.08 -19.58 7.89
C ALA A 135 -17.19 -20.03 6.71
N PRO A 136 -16.31 -19.15 6.19
CA PRO A 136 -15.39 -19.52 5.13
C PRO A 136 -14.60 -20.78 5.51
N ARG A 137 -14.22 -21.60 4.52
CA ARG A 137 -13.31 -22.72 4.75
C ARG A 137 -12.01 -22.15 5.28
N TYR A 138 -11.80 -22.31 6.59
CA TYR A 138 -10.61 -21.81 7.25
C TYR A 138 -9.37 -22.60 6.84
N GLY A 139 -8.22 -21.92 6.84
CA GLY A 139 -6.91 -22.56 6.83
C GLY A 139 -6.57 -23.23 8.18
N PRO A 140 -5.28 -23.53 8.43
CA PRO A 140 -4.85 -24.21 9.66
C PRO A 140 -5.12 -23.40 10.94
N PHE A 141 -5.35 -22.08 10.82
CA PHE A 141 -5.60 -21.19 11.95
C PHE A 141 -7.05 -20.68 11.98
N LYS A 142 -7.63 -20.66 13.19
CA LYS A 142 -9.00 -20.17 13.47
C LYS A 142 -9.02 -19.39 14.78
N LEU A 143 -9.60 -18.19 14.76
CA LEU A 143 -9.83 -17.38 15.96
C LEU A 143 -11.09 -17.79 16.76
N GLY A 144 -11.86 -18.77 16.28
CA GLY A 144 -13.08 -19.23 16.94
C GLY A 144 -14.07 -18.09 17.22
N ILE A 145 -14.55 -18.03 18.46
CA ILE A 145 -15.59 -17.09 18.93
C ILE A 145 -15.12 -15.63 18.88
N PHE A 146 -13.81 -15.38 19.08
CA PHE A 146 -13.25 -14.02 19.01
C PHE A 146 -13.19 -13.46 17.59
N GLY A 147 -13.44 -14.29 16.57
CA GLY A 147 -13.30 -13.89 15.18
C GLY A 147 -14.35 -12.88 14.69
N ILE A 148 -15.51 -12.74 15.34
CA ILE A 148 -16.51 -11.70 14.99
C ILE A 148 -16.21 -10.39 15.73
N PRO A 149 -16.06 -10.38 17.08
CA PRO A 149 -15.75 -9.15 17.82
C PRO A 149 -14.49 -8.44 17.31
N LEU A 150 -13.42 -9.21 17.01
CA LEU A 150 -12.18 -8.62 16.50
C LEU A 150 -12.35 -8.03 15.10
N ASN A 151 -13.11 -8.69 14.22
CA ASN A 151 -13.40 -8.13 12.89
C ASN A 151 -14.20 -6.81 12.98
N VAL A 152 -15.17 -6.74 13.90
CA VAL A 152 -15.94 -5.51 14.15
C VAL A 152 -15.03 -4.41 14.71
N LEU A 153 -14.21 -4.71 15.72
CA LEU A 153 -13.26 -3.78 16.30
C LEU A 153 -12.28 -3.24 15.25
N SER A 154 -11.71 -4.13 14.42
CA SER A 154 -10.82 -3.75 13.32
C SER A 154 -11.50 -2.82 12.32
N LEU A 155 -12.77 -3.07 11.95
CA LEU A 155 -13.51 -2.17 11.07
C LEU A 155 -13.74 -0.80 11.70
N CYS A 156 -14.17 -0.75 12.96
CA CYS A 156 -14.34 0.52 13.68
C CYS A 156 -13.03 1.32 13.74
N TYR A 157 -11.91 0.64 14.02
CA TYR A 157 -10.58 1.26 14.04
C TYR A 157 -10.15 1.77 12.66
N LEU A 158 -10.32 0.96 11.61
CA LEU A 158 -9.96 1.37 10.24
C LEU A 158 -10.82 2.54 9.76
N LEU A 159 -12.11 2.57 10.08
CA LEU A 159 -12.97 3.71 9.78
C LEU A 159 -12.49 4.97 10.49
N TYR A 160 -12.15 4.87 11.78
CA TYR A 160 -11.55 5.99 12.52
C TYR A 160 -10.27 6.50 11.84
N VAL A 161 -9.32 5.61 11.52
CA VAL A 161 -8.05 5.99 10.88
C VAL A 161 -8.30 6.64 9.52
N VAL A 162 -9.10 6.03 8.65
CA VAL A 162 -9.38 6.56 7.30
C VAL A 162 -10.08 7.92 7.35
N THR A 163 -10.93 8.18 8.35
CA THR A 163 -11.56 9.49 8.53
C THR A 163 -10.56 10.55 8.97
N TRP A 164 -9.70 10.27 9.95
CA TRP A 164 -8.82 11.29 10.54
C TRP A 164 -7.46 11.47 9.83
N MET A 165 -7.00 10.45 9.12
CA MET A 165 -5.69 10.46 8.46
C MET A 165 -5.50 11.59 7.41
N PRO A 166 -6.51 11.98 6.62
CA PRO A 166 -6.38 13.09 5.67
C PRO A 166 -6.35 14.47 6.31
N PHE A 167 -6.53 14.59 7.63
CA PHE A 167 -6.53 15.89 8.29
C PHE A 167 -5.10 16.41 8.51
N PRO A 168 -4.87 17.73 8.41
CA PRO A 168 -3.57 18.33 8.70
C PRO A 168 -3.25 18.23 10.20
N THR A 169 -1.97 18.04 10.53
CA THR A 169 -1.48 17.89 11.90
C THR A 169 -1.18 19.23 12.60
N LEU A 170 -1.14 20.33 11.84
CA LEU A 170 -0.80 21.67 12.34
C LEU A 170 -1.88 22.68 11.95
N LEU A 171 -2.17 23.59 12.88
CA LEU A 171 -3.02 24.76 12.65
C LEU A 171 -2.16 26.03 12.76
N PRO A 172 -2.39 27.07 11.95
CA PRO A 172 -3.42 27.19 10.91
C PRO A 172 -3.09 26.40 9.63
N VAL A 173 -4.14 25.98 8.89
CA VAL A 173 -3.98 25.25 7.62
C VAL A 173 -3.56 26.20 6.51
N THR A 174 -2.45 25.90 5.86
CA THR A 174 -1.91 26.56 4.67
C THR A 174 -1.88 25.59 3.49
N LYS A 175 -1.67 26.10 2.27
CA LYS A 175 -1.53 25.25 1.08
C LYS A 175 -0.35 24.27 1.19
N ASP A 176 0.66 24.62 1.98
CA ASP A 176 1.89 23.82 2.10
C ASP A 176 1.80 22.75 3.19
N ASN A 177 0.90 22.89 4.16
CA ASN A 177 0.73 21.92 5.25
C ASN A 177 -0.54 21.05 5.14
N MET A 178 -1.40 21.31 4.16
CA MET A 178 -2.61 20.54 3.94
C MET A 178 -2.27 19.14 3.43
N ASN A 179 -2.88 18.12 4.04
CA ASN A 179 -2.75 16.76 3.55
C ASN A 179 -3.76 16.51 2.41
N TYR A 180 -3.25 16.49 1.17
CA TYR A 180 -4.06 16.31 -0.03
C TYR A 180 -4.47 14.84 -0.31
N ALA A 181 -4.11 13.89 0.55
CA ALA A 181 -4.42 12.48 0.35
C ALA A 181 -5.92 12.20 0.17
N GLY A 182 -6.79 12.83 0.99
CA GLY A 182 -8.24 12.61 0.95
C GLY A 182 -8.86 12.99 -0.39
N PRO A 183 -8.73 14.25 -0.85
CA PRO A 183 -9.24 14.69 -2.15
C PRO A 183 -8.68 13.88 -3.34
N ILE A 184 -7.38 13.58 -3.34
CA ILE A 184 -6.77 12.78 -4.41
C ILE A 184 -7.36 11.36 -4.40
N PHE A 185 -7.52 10.75 -3.23
CA PHE A 185 -8.12 9.43 -3.10
C PHE A 185 -9.57 9.41 -3.62
N ALA A 186 -10.38 10.39 -3.24
CA ALA A 186 -11.75 10.52 -3.73
C ALA A 186 -11.79 10.62 -5.26
N ALA A 187 -10.92 11.44 -5.87
CA ALA A 187 -10.82 11.57 -7.31
C ALA A 187 -10.45 10.24 -8.00
N VAL A 188 -9.50 9.49 -7.44
CA VAL A 188 -9.09 8.17 -7.96
C VAL A 188 -10.24 7.16 -7.88
N ILE A 189 -10.98 7.12 -6.77
CA ILE A 189 -12.13 6.22 -6.62
C ILE A 189 -13.25 6.57 -7.61
N ILE A 190 -13.56 7.85 -7.78
CA ILE A 190 -14.55 8.30 -8.77
C ILE A 190 -14.12 7.89 -10.18
N GLY A 191 -12.84 8.09 -10.53
CA GLY A 191 -12.28 7.65 -11.80
C GLY A 191 -12.37 6.14 -12.03
N ALA A 192 -12.06 5.34 -11.00
CA ALA A 192 -12.17 3.89 -11.06
C ALA A 192 -13.62 3.41 -11.23
N ILE A 193 -14.57 4.04 -10.52
CA ILE A 193 -16.00 3.75 -10.66
C ILE A 193 -16.47 4.13 -12.07
N ALA A 194 -16.06 5.29 -12.59
CA ALA A 194 -16.40 5.70 -13.95
C ALA A 194 -15.86 4.71 -14.99
N ASP A 195 -14.58 4.31 -14.90
CA ASP A 195 -14.01 3.30 -15.80
C ASP A 195 -14.75 1.96 -15.73
N TRP A 196 -15.14 1.53 -14.53
CA TRP A 196 -15.94 0.33 -14.33
C TRP A 196 -17.26 0.38 -15.11
N PHE A 197 -18.00 1.50 -15.03
CA PHE A 197 -19.27 1.66 -15.74
C PHE A 197 -19.11 1.88 -17.26
N VAL A 198 -17.97 2.37 -17.74
CA VAL A 198 -17.76 2.58 -19.18
C VAL A 198 -17.29 1.29 -19.87
N ASN A 199 -16.21 0.69 -19.35
CA ASN A 199 -15.49 -0.42 -20.00
C ASN A 199 -15.21 -1.60 -19.08
N GLY A 200 -14.99 -1.38 -17.78
CA GLY A 200 -14.53 -2.42 -16.85
C GLY A 200 -15.50 -3.60 -16.74
N HIS A 201 -16.81 -3.32 -16.57
CA HIS A 201 -17.84 -4.36 -16.46
C HIS A 201 -18.00 -5.23 -17.73
N LYS A 202 -17.53 -4.74 -18.89
CA LYS A 202 -17.56 -5.49 -20.16
C LYS A 202 -16.33 -6.37 -20.36
N ARG A 203 -15.21 -5.99 -19.76
CA ARG A 203 -13.91 -6.66 -19.91
C ARG A 203 -13.65 -7.69 -18.82
N PHE A 204 -14.10 -7.39 -17.60
CA PHE A 204 -13.85 -8.22 -16.42
C PHE A 204 -14.59 -9.54 -16.52
N ALA A 205 -13.84 -10.64 -16.56
CA ALA A 205 -14.39 -11.99 -16.51
C ALA A 205 -14.08 -12.60 -15.14
N ILE A 206 -15.12 -13.05 -14.43
CA ILE A 206 -14.95 -13.78 -13.18
C ILE A 206 -14.14 -15.06 -13.48
N PRO A 207 -13.16 -15.45 -12.63
CA PRO A 207 -12.36 -16.62 -12.88
C PRO A 207 -13.24 -17.85 -13.13
N ILE A 208 -13.23 -18.37 -14.36
CA ILE A 208 -13.70 -19.73 -14.61
C ILE A 208 -12.76 -20.64 -13.84
N THR A 209 -13.31 -21.35 -12.86
CA THR A 209 -12.60 -22.38 -12.11
C THR A 209 -12.19 -23.48 -13.10
N ARG A 210 -11.02 -23.35 -13.72
CA ARG A 210 -10.35 -24.49 -14.36
C ARG A 210 -9.74 -25.32 -13.24
N TYR A 211 -10.59 -26.12 -12.60
CA TYR A 211 -10.14 -27.37 -12.00
C TYR A 211 -9.78 -28.27 -13.18
N GLY A 212 -8.49 -28.44 -13.41
CA GLY A 212 -7.91 -29.35 -14.39
C GLY A 212 -6.54 -29.76 -13.89
#